data_AF-A0A1I6GMS8-F1
#
_entry.id   AF-A0A1I6GMS8-F1
#
_cell.length_a   1.000
_cell.length_b   1.000
_cell.length_c   1.000
_cell.angle_alpha   90.00
_cell.angle_beta   90.00
_cell.angle_gamma   90.00
#
_symmetry.space_group_name_H-M   'P 1'
#
loop_
_entity.id
_entity.type
_entity.pdbx_description
1 polymer ?
#
loop_
_entity_poly.entity_id
_entity_poly.type
_entity_poly.pdbx_seq_one_letter_code
_entity_poly.pdbx_strand_id
1 'polypeptide(L)'
;MGVYLLLLVGATTALTDAAAACTAWPVCGDGFTAPTTAAGWLAVGHRLAAVAVGVLGVVTLVTGLRAGVDRRVLAATLLASLLYPVQAALGAFVAVGAASATLSTLHLALGMGIFGGLVLALAWALESDTGDPTDEPNAMPEPDLPPESDHDPTIPTDPLPRAKATARAYFSLMKPRLMWLLCLVASAGMALAATTDGGLTPGVVLATLGGGVLSIGASGTFNHVLERDIDRRMERTSDRPLAVDLVPVRRAVAFGLVLAAASVALFAWVNVLAAVLGVAAIVFYSVVYTLILKPNTVQNTVIGGAAGALPALIGWVAVTGDIGFGGLLLAAVIFLWTPAHFYNLALAYKDDYARGGFPMMPVVRGETTTRKHTLWYLGATLIAAGALAAMEALGLVYALTSVVFGAVFLYFVVRLHYEQTESAALRAFHASNAYLGTLLLAVVVDTLAL
;
A
#
# COMPACT_ATOMS: atom_id res chain seq x y z
N MET A 1 -14.30 -9.49 -3.64
CA MET A 1 -13.26 -10.55 -3.60
C MET A 1 -13.37 -11.57 -4.73
N GLY A 2 -14.53 -12.14 -5.05
CA GLY A 2 -14.64 -13.12 -6.15
C GLY A 2 -14.08 -12.62 -7.50
N VAL A 3 -14.46 -11.42 -7.93
CA VAL A 3 -13.88 -10.80 -9.15
C VAL A 3 -12.37 -10.57 -9.02
N TYR A 4 -11.88 -10.22 -7.83
CA TYR A 4 -10.44 -10.04 -7.62
C TYR A 4 -9.65 -11.36 -7.76
N LEU A 5 -10.19 -12.45 -7.22
CA LEU A 5 -9.64 -13.78 -7.43
C LEU A 5 -9.58 -14.12 -8.92
N LEU A 6 -10.61 -13.79 -9.71
CA LEU A 6 -10.58 -14.00 -11.16
C LEU A 6 -9.50 -13.17 -11.85
N LEU A 7 -9.23 -11.94 -11.40
CA LEU A 7 -8.15 -11.13 -11.94
C LEU A 7 -6.79 -11.80 -11.72
N LEU A 8 -6.53 -12.33 -10.52
CA LEU A 8 -5.26 -12.99 -10.21
C LEU A 8 -5.12 -14.35 -10.92
N VAL A 9 -6.15 -15.19 -10.86
CA VAL A 9 -6.15 -16.48 -11.57
C VAL A 9 -6.05 -16.26 -13.08
N GLY A 10 -6.73 -15.24 -13.61
CA GLY A 10 -6.67 -14.84 -15.02
C GLY A 10 -5.26 -14.43 -15.44
N ALA A 11 -4.58 -13.62 -14.63
CA ALA A 11 -3.18 -13.26 -14.86
C ALA A 11 -2.30 -14.52 -14.87
N THR A 12 -2.44 -15.42 -13.88
CA THR A 12 -1.69 -16.68 -13.87
C THR A 12 -1.98 -17.53 -15.11
N THR A 13 -3.24 -17.65 -15.55
CA THR A 13 -3.58 -18.43 -16.76
C THR A 13 -2.98 -17.85 -18.04
N ALA A 14 -2.84 -16.52 -18.12
CA ALA A 14 -2.23 -15.86 -19.27
C ALA A 14 -0.71 -16.08 -19.33
N LEU A 15 -0.06 -16.23 -18.17
CA LEU A 15 1.38 -16.43 -18.07
C LEU A 15 1.81 -17.90 -18.27
N THR A 16 1.00 -18.87 -17.85
CA THR A 16 1.38 -20.30 -17.87
C THR A 16 1.00 -21.04 -19.16
N ASP A 17 0.72 -20.33 -20.26
CA ASP A 17 0.19 -20.87 -21.53
C ASP A 17 -1.02 -21.83 -21.34
N ALA A 18 -1.76 -21.64 -20.24
CA ALA A 18 -2.83 -22.55 -19.83
C ALA A 18 -4.03 -22.50 -20.80
N ALA A 19 -4.19 -21.38 -21.51
CA ALA A 19 -5.14 -21.24 -22.59
C ALA A 19 -4.81 -22.17 -23.78
N ALA A 20 -3.53 -22.30 -24.15
CA ALA A 20 -3.09 -23.19 -25.23
C ALA A 20 -3.26 -24.68 -24.85
N ALA A 21 -3.17 -25.02 -23.56
CA ALA A 21 -3.46 -26.37 -23.08
C ALA A 21 -4.96 -26.73 -23.13
N CYS A 22 -5.85 -25.75 -23.36
CA CYS A 22 -7.30 -25.91 -23.29
C CYS A 22 -8.04 -25.00 -24.31
N THR A 23 -7.79 -25.23 -25.60
CA THR A 23 -8.26 -24.39 -26.72
C THR A 23 -9.74 -24.53 -27.09
N ALA A 24 -10.49 -25.37 -26.36
CA ALA A 24 -11.92 -25.55 -26.57
C ALA A 24 -12.75 -24.89 -25.46
N TRP A 25 -14.06 -24.82 -25.66
CA TRP A 25 -15.02 -24.26 -24.71
C TRP A 25 -16.25 -25.16 -24.61
N PRO A 26 -16.85 -25.37 -23.41
CA PRO A 26 -16.51 -24.77 -22.11
C PRO A 26 -15.36 -25.45 -21.35
N VAL A 27 -14.95 -26.68 -21.71
CA VAL A 27 -13.84 -27.43 -21.09
C VAL A 27 -12.65 -27.52 -22.07
N CYS A 28 -12.03 -28.68 -22.31
CA CYS A 28 -10.90 -28.80 -23.24
C CYS A 28 -11.21 -29.80 -24.37
N GLY A 29 -10.30 -29.94 -25.35
CA GLY A 29 -10.42 -30.92 -26.42
C GLY A 29 -11.60 -30.67 -27.36
N ASP A 30 -12.63 -31.51 -27.28
CA ASP A 30 -13.90 -31.37 -28.01
C ASP A 30 -14.92 -30.47 -27.30
N GLY A 31 -14.52 -29.83 -26.20
CA GLY A 31 -15.36 -28.95 -25.37
C GLY A 31 -15.89 -29.61 -24.10
N PHE A 32 -15.85 -30.95 -24.01
CA PHE A 32 -16.32 -31.71 -22.84
C PHE A 32 -15.26 -32.65 -22.25
N THR A 33 -14.12 -32.81 -22.91
CA THR A 33 -13.02 -33.63 -22.43
C THR A 33 -12.35 -33.00 -21.20
N ALA A 34 -12.16 -33.82 -20.16
CA ALA A 34 -11.48 -33.40 -18.93
C ALA A 34 -9.97 -33.12 -19.18
N PRO A 35 -9.39 -32.09 -18.55
CA PRO A 35 -7.96 -31.82 -18.67
C PRO A 35 -7.09 -32.95 -18.11
N THR A 36 -5.96 -33.21 -18.74
CA THR A 36 -4.94 -34.15 -18.24
C THR A 36 -3.71 -33.45 -17.65
N THR A 37 -3.59 -32.13 -17.86
CA THR A 37 -2.46 -31.32 -17.40
C THR A 37 -2.88 -30.34 -16.30
N ALA A 38 -1.94 -29.96 -15.44
CA ALA A 38 -2.17 -28.94 -14.41
C ALA A 38 -2.61 -27.59 -15.03
N ALA A 39 -2.00 -27.21 -16.16
CA ALA A 39 -2.36 -25.99 -16.89
C ALA A 39 -3.80 -26.03 -17.42
N GLY A 40 -4.24 -27.17 -17.97
CA GLY A 40 -5.64 -27.34 -18.39
C GLY A 40 -6.62 -27.29 -17.21
N TRP A 41 -6.27 -27.86 -16.05
CA TRP A 41 -7.07 -27.74 -14.83
C TRP A 41 -7.13 -26.31 -14.30
N LEU A 42 -6.05 -25.53 -14.43
CA LEU A 42 -6.04 -24.11 -14.09
C LEU A 42 -7.01 -23.31 -14.98
N ALA A 43 -7.00 -23.56 -16.29
CA ALA A 43 -7.91 -22.90 -17.24
C ALA A 43 -9.39 -23.25 -16.96
N VAL A 44 -9.72 -24.53 -16.75
CA VAL A 44 -11.08 -24.96 -16.40
C VAL A 44 -11.50 -24.42 -15.03
N GLY A 45 -10.60 -24.43 -14.05
CA GLY A 45 -10.84 -23.86 -12.73
C GLY A 45 -11.18 -22.37 -12.79
N HIS A 46 -10.46 -21.59 -13.60
CA HIS A 46 -10.78 -20.18 -13.85
C HIS A 46 -12.20 -20.00 -14.42
N ARG A 47 -12.59 -20.81 -15.40
CA ARG A 47 -13.94 -20.76 -16.00
C ARG A 47 -15.05 -21.12 -15.00
N LEU A 48 -14.84 -22.16 -14.21
CA LEU A 48 -15.79 -22.55 -13.15
C LEU A 48 -15.92 -21.46 -12.08
N ALA A 49 -14.80 -20.88 -11.67
CA ALA A 49 -14.81 -19.73 -10.77
C ALA A 49 -15.54 -18.54 -11.40
N ALA A 50 -15.38 -18.29 -12.70
CA ALA A 50 -16.09 -17.22 -13.40
C ALA A 50 -17.62 -17.46 -13.42
N VAL A 51 -18.08 -18.70 -13.58
CA VAL A 51 -19.52 -19.00 -13.45
C VAL A 51 -20.00 -18.73 -12.02
N ALA A 52 -19.29 -19.22 -11.01
CA ALA A 52 -19.66 -19.02 -9.60
C ALA A 52 -19.71 -17.52 -9.22
N VAL A 53 -18.72 -16.73 -9.64
CA VAL A 53 -18.68 -15.29 -9.40
C VAL A 53 -19.78 -14.56 -10.18
N GLY A 54 -20.13 -15.02 -11.39
CA GLY A 54 -21.26 -14.50 -12.14
C GLY A 54 -22.59 -14.70 -11.41
N VAL A 55 -22.81 -15.89 -10.84
CA VAL A 55 -23.98 -16.18 -9.99
C VAL A 55 -24.00 -15.26 -8.77
N LEU A 56 -22.88 -15.09 -8.07
CA LEU A 56 -22.78 -14.16 -6.95
C LEU A 56 -23.08 -12.72 -7.36
N GLY A 57 -22.64 -12.29 -8.54
CA GLY A 57 -22.97 -10.97 -9.11
C GLY A 57 -24.47 -10.78 -9.32
N VAL A 58 -25.15 -11.77 -9.91
CA VAL A 58 -26.61 -11.77 -10.08
C VAL A 58 -27.32 -11.73 -8.74
N VAL A 59 -26.90 -12.55 -7.77
CA VAL A 59 -27.46 -12.55 -6.41
C VAL A 59 -27.29 -11.17 -5.75
N THR A 60 -26.12 -10.55 -5.91
CA THR A 60 -25.84 -9.21 -5.37
C THR A 60 -26.77 -8.16 -5.98
N LEU A 61 -26.96 -8.17 -7.31
CA LEU A 61 -27.86 -7.25 -8.00
C LEU A 61 -29.32 -7.44 -7.56
N VAL A 62 -29.81 -8.69 -7.52
CA VAL A 62 -31.18 -9.01 -7.10
C VAL A 62 -31.42 -8.61 -5.65
N THR A 63 -30.44 -8.84 -4.77
CA THR A 63 -30.52 -8.44 -3.36
C THR A 63 -30.56 -6.92 -3.23
N GLY A 64 -29.71 -6.20 -3.96
CA GLY A 64 -29.72 -4.73 -3.98
C GLY A 64 -31.04 -4.14 -4.48
N LEU A 65 -31.59 -4.71 -5.57
CA LEU A 65 -32.90 -4.34 -6.09
C LEU A 65 -34.03 -4.54 -5.07
N ARG A 66 -34.01 -5.69 -4.36
CA ARG A 66 -35.02 -6.01 -3.33
C ARG A 66 -34.88 -5.15 -2.08
N ALA A 67 -33.66 -4.78 -1.72
CA ALA A 67 -33.38 -3.95 -0.56
C ALA A 67 -33.62 -2.45 -0.79
N GLY A 68 -33.83 -2.02 -2.05
CA GLY A 68 -34.06 -0.60 -2.37
C GLY A 68 -32.84 0.29 -2.12
N VAL A 69 -31.63 -0.23 -2.41
CA VAL A 69 -30.37 0.50 -2.20
C VAL A 69 -30.31 1.81 -3.00
N ASP A 70 -29.43 2.73 -2.57
CA ASP A 70 -29.21 4.01 -3.25
C ASP A 70 -28.96 3.84 -4.77
N ARG A 71 -29.44 4.82 -5.54
CA ARG A 71 -29.36 4.80 -7.01
C ARG A 71 -27.93 4.64 -7.54
N ARG A 72 -26.92 5.18 -6.85
CA ARG A 72 -25.51 5.04 -7.23
C ARG A 72 -25.01 3.61 -7.05
N VAL A 73 -25.39 2.97 -5.95
CA VAL A 73 -25.09 1.56 -5.65
C VAL A 73 -25.73 0.66 -6.71
N LEU A 74 -27.02 0.91 -7.00
CA LEU A 74 -27.75 0.14 -8.01
C LEU A 74 -27.14 0.32 -9.39
N ALA A 75 -26.82 1.56 -9.80
CA ALA A 75 -26.24 1.85 -11.10
C ALA A 75 -24.88 1.16 -11.30
N ALA A 76 -24.00 1.22 -10.30
CA ALA A 76 -22.69 0.56 -10.36
C ALA A 76 -22.82 -0.98 -10.40
N THR A 77 -23.70 -1.54 -9.58
CA THR A 77 -23.93 -3.00 -9.54
C THR A 77 -24.57 -3.50 -10.83
N LEU A 78 -25.52 -2.75 -11.39
CA LEU A 78 -26.16 -3.06 -12.68
C LEU A 78 -25.14 -2.98 -13.82
N LEU A 79 -24.34 -1.92 -13.89
CA LEU A 79 -23.30 -1.78 -14.91
C LEU A 79 -22.29 -2.94 -14.83
N ALA A 80 -21.80 -3.27 -13.63
CA ALA A 80 -20.90 -4.41 -13.44
C ALA A 80 -21.55 -5.74 -13.90
N SER A 81 -22.83 -5.93 -13.60
CA SER A 81 -23.60 -7.13 -14.00
C SER A 81 -23.83 -7.20 -15.50
N LEU A 82 -24.03 -6.07 -16.18
CA LEU A 82 -24.18 -6.01 -17.64
C LEU A 82 -22.86 -6.21 -18.38
N LEU A 83 -21.75 -5.73 -17.81
CA LEU A 83 -20.41 -5.92 -18.37
C LEU A 83 -19.89 -7.35 -18.16
N TYR A 84 -20.37 -8.08 -17.15
CA TYR A 84 -19.87 -9.41 -16.82
C TYR A 84 -20.05 -10.45 -17.96
N PRO A 85 -21.22 -10.56 -18.63
CA PRO A 85 -21.36 -11.43 -19.80
C PRO A 85 -20.44 -11.04 -20.96
N VAL A 86 -20.20 -9.73 -21.18
CA VAL A 86 -19.27 -9.24 -22.20
C VAL A 86 -17.85 -9.66 -21.88
N GLN A 87 -17.45 -9.52 -20.60
CA GLN A 87 -16.15 -9.98 -20.10
C GLN A 87 -15.97 -11.49 -20.26
N ALA A 88 -17.00 -12.29 -19.96
CA ALA A 88 -16.97 -13.73 -20.12
C ALA A 88 -16.88 -14.15 -21.61
N ALA A 89 -17.62 -13.48 -22.50
CA ALA A 89 -17.55 -13.70 -23.93
C ALA A 89 -16.16 -13.36 -24.49
N LEU A 90 -15.60 -12.21 -24.09
CA LEU A 90 -14.24 -11.80 -24.46
C LEU A 90 -13.20 -12.82 -23.95
N GLY A 91 -13.34 -13.32 -22.73
CA GLY A 91 -12.49 -14.39 -22.20
C GLY A 91 -12.57 -15.69 -23.00
N ALA A 92 -13.77 -16.07 -23.46
CA ALA A 92 -13.95 -17.23 -24.34
C ALA A 92 -13.28 -17.03 -25.71
N PHE A 93 -13.37 -15.82 -26.28
CA PHE A 93 -12.67 -15.48 -27.53
C PHE A 93 -11.14 -15.52 -27.36
N VAL A 94 -10.61 -15.01 -26.25
CA VAL A 94 -9.18 -15.09 -25.91
C VAL A 94 -8.74 -16.55 -25.74
N ALA A 95 -9.59 -17.41 -25.18
CA ALA A 95 -9.25 -18.81 -24.95
C ALA A 95 -9.28 -19.71 -26.21
N VAL A 96 -10.15 -19.41 -27.18
CA VAL A 96 -10.37 -20.28 -28.37
C VAL A 96 -9.73 -19.70 -29.64
N GLY A 97 -9.54 -18.38 -29.71
CA GLY A 97 -8.98 -17.70 -30.87
C GLY A 97 -7.45 -17.56 -30.82
N ALA A 98 -6.87 -17.02 -31.89
CA ALA A 98 -5.52 -16.45 -31.85
C ALA A 98 -5.56 -15.16 -31.02
N ALA A 99 -5.40 -15.30 -29.70
CA ALA A 99 -5.40 -14.18 -28.77
C ALA A 99 -4.36 -13.13 -29.20
N SER A 100 -4.83 -11.94 -29.60
CA SER A 100 -3.94 -10.79 -29.75
C SER A 100 -3.66 -10.18 -28.39
N ALA A 101 -2.47 -9.60 -28.21
CA ALA A 101 -2.12 -8.86 -27.00
C ALA A 101 -3.17 -7.79 -26.66
N THR A 102 -3.78 -7.18 -27.68
CA THR A 102 -4.88 -6.23 -27.54
C THR A 102 -6.12 -6.84 -26.90
N LEU A 103 -6.56 -8.04 -27.33
CA LEU A 103 -7.74 -8.69 -26.76
C LEU A 103 -7.52 -9.11 -25.31
N SER A 104 -6.34 -9.65 -24.98
CA SER A 104 -5.97 -9.97 -23.60
C SER A 104 -5.91 -8.73 -22.71
N THR A 105 -5.38 -7.62 -23.24
CA THR A 105 -5.36 -6.33 -22.52
C THR A 105 -6.76 -5.79 -22.28
N LEU A 106 -7.65 -5.86 -23.29
CA LEU A 106 -9.05 -5.47 -23.14
C LEU A 106 -9.78 -6.35 -22.13
N HIS A 107 -9.51 -7.66 -22.14
CA HIS A 107 -10.07 -8.59 -21.16
C HIS A 107 -9.64 -8.22 -19.74
N LEU A 108 -8.35 -7.97 -19.51
CA LEU A 108 -7.85 -7.56 -18.20
C LEU A 108 -8.45 -6.21 -17.77
N ALA A 109 -8.46 -5.21 -18.66
CA ALA A 109 -8.97 -3.87 -18.37
C ALA A 109 -10.47 -3.87 -18.03
N LEU A 110 -11.27 -4.65 -18.76
CA LEU A 110 -12.71 -4.78 -18.50
C LEU A 110 -12.95 -5.50 -17.16
N GLY A 111 -12.18 -6.54 -16.84
CA GLY A 111 -12.23 -7.20 -15.54
C GLY A 111 -11.89 -6.24 -14.38
N MET A 112 -10.84 -5.42 -14.54
CA MET A 112 -10.48 -4.39 -13.57
C MET A 112 -11.58 -3.32 -13.43
N GLY A 113 -12.23 -2.94 -14.52
CA GLY A 113 -13.39 -2.04 -14.53
C GLY A 113 -14.58 -2.59 -13.75
N ILE A 114 -14.93 -3.87 -13.95
CA ILE A 114 -15.98 -4.56 -13.19
C ILE A 114 -15.62 -4.57 -11.70
N PHE A 115 -14.39 -4.93 -11.35
CA PHE A 115 -13.93 -4.92 -9.96
C PHE A 115 -14.01 -3.53 -9.33
N GLY A 116 -13.50 -2.50 -10.03
CA GLY A 116 -13.57 -1.11 -9.58
C GLY A 116 -15.01 -0.63 -9.39
N GLY A 117 -15.92 -0.96 -10.31
CA GLY A 117 -17.34 -0.67 -10.18
C GLY A 117 -17.97 -1.31 -8.93
N LEU A 118 -17.63 -2.56 -8.62
CA LEU A 118 -18.10 -3.23 -7.40
C LEU A 118 -17.50 -2.64 -6.12
N VAL A 119 -16.24 -2.18 -6.14
CA VAL A 119 -15.65 -1.44 -5.01
C VAL A 119 -16.40 -0.13 -4.78
N LEU A 120 -16.71 0.62 -5.84
CA LEU A 120 -17.50 1.85 -5.74
C LEU A 120 -18.89 1.58 -5.19
N ALA A 121 -19.56 0.53 -5.69
CA ALA A 121 -20.88 0.11 -5.18
C ALA A 121 -20.82 -0.22 -3.69
N LEU A 122 -19.83 -1.00 -3.24
CA LEU A 122 -19.65 -1.33 -1.83
C LEU A 122 -19.39 -0.09 -0.97
N ALA A 123 -18.55 0.84 -1.46
CA ALA A 123 -18.24 2.05 -0.73
C ALA A 123 -19.44 2.98 -0.57
N TRP A 124 -20.25 3.14 -1.62
CA TRP A 124 -21.49 3.92 -1.53
C TRP A 124 -22.57 3.22 -0.70
N ALA A 125 -22.64 1.89 -0.73
CA ALA A 125 -23.56 1.14 0.12
C ALA A 125 -23.22 1.36 1.60
N LEU A 126 -21.95 1.20 1.98
CA LEU A 126 -21.51 1.44 3.35
C LEU A 126 -21.64 2.90 3.77
N GLU A 127 -21.36 3.85 2.89
CA GLU A 127 -21.62 5.27 3.14
C GLU A 127 -23.10 5.54 3.41
N SER A 128 -24.00 4.96 2.62
CA SER A 128 -25.45 5.10 2.80
C SER A 128 -25.96 4.41 4.08
N ASP A 129 -25.38 3.27 4.44
CA ASP A 129 -25.85 2.45 5.56
C ASP A 129 -25.32 2.94 6.91
N THR A 130 -24.11 3.53 6.93
CA THR A 130 -23.37 3.82 8.16
C THR A 130 -22.89 5.27 8.28
N GLY A 131 -23.08 6.08 7.23
CA GLY A 131 -22.65 7.47 7.22
C GLY A 131 -23.41 8.33 8.23
N ASP A 132 -22.69 9.25 8.85
CA ASP A 132 -23.29 10.27 9.70
C ASP A 132 -23.63 11.50 8.84
N PRO A 133 -24.91 11.88 8.69
CA PRO A 133 -25.31 13.04 7.88
C PRO A 133 -24.88 14.38 8.50
N THR A 134 -24.44 14.39 9.77
CA THR A 134 -23.95 15.59 10.46
C THR A 134 -22.43 15.78 10.35
N ASP A 135 -21.73 14.81 9.75
CA ASP A 135 -20.28 14.81 9.56
C ASP A 135 -19.89 15.70 8.37
N GLU A 136 -20.06 17.01 8.55
CA GLU A 136 -19.76 18.01 7.53
C GLU A 136 -18.25 18.33 7.45
N PRO A 137 -17.75 18.74 6.27
CA PRO A 137 -16.38 19.21 6.14
C PRO A 137 -16.11 20.40 7.07
N ASN A 138 -15.08 20.26 7.91
CA ASN A 138 -14.65 21.33 8.79
C ASN A 138 -13.67 22.27 8.07
N ALA A 139 -13.56 23.49 8.59
CA ALA A 139 -12.46 24.39 8.22
C ALA A 139 -11.10 23.79 8.61
N MET A 140 -10.02 24.39 8.10
CA MET A 140 -8.67 24.02 8.52
C MET A 140 -8.56 24.14 10.05
N PRO A 141 -8.06 23.11 10.75
CA PRO A 141 -7.95 23.17 12.20
C PRO A 141 -6.93 24.24 12.60
N GLU A 142 -7.34 25.15 13.48
CA GLU A 142 -6.38 26.01 14.17
C GLU A 142 -5.68 25.18 15.26
N PRO A 143 -4.35 25.27 15.40
CA PRO A 143 -3.64 24.54 16.46
C PRO A 143 -4.14 24.98 17.84
N ASP A 144 -4.75 24.05 18.57
CA ASP A 144 -5.14 24.20 19.98
C ASP A 144 -4.20 23.37 20.85
N LEU A 145 -2.93 23.80 20.85
CA LEU A 145 -1.88 23.13 21.59
C LEU A 145 -1.87 23.65 23.04
N PRO A 146 -1.89 22.76 24.05
CA PRO A 146 -1.73 23.18 25.43
C PRO A 146 -0.38 23.91 25.62
N PRO A 147 -0.24 24.72 26.69
CA PRO A 147 1.05 25.28 27.05
C PRO A 147 2.10 24.17 27.17
N GLU A 148 3.36 24.51 26.91
CA GLU A 148 4.48 23.57 27.02
C GLU A 148 4.43 22.87 28.38
N SER A 149 4.50 21.54 28.37
CA SER A 149 4.36 20.78 29.61
C SER A 149 5.52 21.11 30.56
N ASP A 150 5.22 21.43 31.82
CA ASP A 150 6.23 21.58 32.89
C ASP A 150 6.94 20.25 33.25
N HIS A 151 6.67 19.17 32.50
CA HIS A 151 7.35 17.90 32.67
C HIS A 151 8.80 18.03 32.21
N ASP A 152 9.71 18.19 33.17
CA ASP A 152 11.15 18.06 32.96
C ASP A 152 11.56 16.61 33.25
N PRO A 153 11.80 15.78 32.22
CA PRO A 153 12.15 14.39 32.45
C PRO A 153 13.52 14.32 33.10
N THR A 154 13.64 13.48 34.12
CA THR A 154 14.88 13.33 34.88
C THR A 154 16.01 12.80 33.98
N ILE A 155 16.89 13.68 33.52
CA ILE A 155 18.08 13.31 32.75
C ILE A 155 19.13 12.74 33.72
N PRO A 156 19.64 11.51 33.49
CA PRO A 156 20.68 10.96 34.34
C PRO A 156 21.93 11.86 34.36
N THR A 157 22.43 12.15 35.56
CA THR A 157 23.65 12.97 35.76
C THR A 157 24.91 12.12 35.70
N ASP A 158 24.84 10.86 36.10
CA ASP A 158 25.96 9.92 36.08
C ASP A 158 26.49 9.66 34.67
N PRO A 159 27.82 9.57 34.46
CA PRO A 159 28.42 9.49 33.12
C PRO A 159 27.93 8.31 32.26
N LEU A 160 27.87 7.12 32.84
CA LEU A 160 27.48 5.89 32.13
C LEU A 160 25.97 5.85 31.81
N PRO A 161 25.06 6.09 32.76
CA PRO A 161 23.63 6.26 32.48
C PRO A 161 23.34 7.36 31.46
N ARG A 162 24.03 8.51 31.54
CA ARG A 162 23.87 9.62 30.60
C ARG A 162 24.31 9.23 29.19
N ALA A 163 25.48 8.61 29.04
CA ALA A 163 25.96 8.13 27.75
C ALA A 163 25.01 7.11 27.12
N LYS A 164 24.48 6.17 27.92
CA LYS A 164 23.48 5.19 27.47
C LYS A 164 22.17 5.86 27.04
N ALA A 165 21.70 6.86 27.80
CA ALA A 165 20.51 7.63 27.45
C ALA A 165 20.71 8.41 26.15
N THR A 166 21.86 9.08 25.97
CA THR A 166 22.20 9.79 24.75
C THR A 166 22.32 8.86 23.53
N ALA A 167 22.96 7.70 23.68
CA ALA A 167 23.04 6.71 22.59
C ALA A 167 21.65 6.20 22.18
N ARG A 168 20.80 5.88 23.17
CA ARG A 168 19.40 5.50 22.93
C ARG A 168 18.61 6.62 22.26
N ALA A 169 18.86 7.88 22.64
CA ALA A 169 18.26 9.04 22.01
C ALA A 169 18.59 9.12 20.52
N TYR A 170 19.87 9.05 20.14
CA TYR A 170 20.28 9.04 18.74
C TYR A 170 19.67 7.88 17.95
N PHE A 171 19.65 6.67 18.51
CA PHE A 171 18.99 5.54 17.87
C PHE A 171 17.48 5.75 17.71
N SER A 172 16.82 6.37 18.68
CA SER A 172 15.39 6.72 18.60
C SER A 172 15.11 7.75 17.50
N LEU A 173 16.00 8.72 17.28
CA LEU A 173 15.87 9.71 16.19
C LEU A 173 15.81 9.06 14.82
N MET A 174 16.44 7.88 14.66
CA MET A 174 16.44 7.16 13.39
C MET A 174 15.12 6.42 13.09
N LYS A 175 14.14 6.41 14.01
CA LYS A 175 12.85 5.72 13.88
C LYS A 175 12.97 4.23 13.45
N PRO A 176 13.65 3.39 14.24
CA PRO A 176 13.98 2.00 13.87
C PRO A 176 12.77 1.11 13.58
N ARG A 177 11.61 1.41 14.18
CA ARG A 177 10.36 0.69 13.94
C ARG A 177 9.87 0.75 12.49
N LEU A 178 10.27 1.78 11.74
CA LEU A 178 9.89 1.96 10.34
C LEU A 178 10.85 1.24 9.37
N MET A 179 12.06 0.91 9.82
CA MET A 179 13.13 0.42 8.95
C MET A 179 12.83 -0.94 8.34
N TRP A 180 12.28 -1.88 9.14
CA TRP A 180 12.09 -3.25 8.69
C TRP A 180 11.16 -3.33 7.47
N LEU A 181 10.04 -2.61 7.48
CA LEU A 181 9.05 -2.67 6.41
C LEU A 181 9.59 -2.00 5.15
N LEU A 182 10.28 -0.87 5.28
CA LEU A 182 10.89 -0.17 4.14
C LEU A 182 12.07 -0.97 3.55
N CYS A 183 12.82 -1.68 4.39
CA CYS A 183 13.82 -2.64 3.91
C CYS A 183 13.16 -3.79 3.16
N LEU A 184 12.05 -4.32 3.66
CA LEU A 184 11.29 -5.38 2.97
C LEU A 184 10.75 -4.89 1.61
N VAL A 185 10.29 -3.63 1.51
CA VAL A 185 9.90 -3.01 0.23
C VAL A 185 11.09 -2.94 -0.73
N ALA A 186 12.26 -2.47 -0.28
CA ALA A 186 13.45 -2.42 -1.10
C ALA A 186 13.93 -3.82 -1.52
N SER A 187 13.84 -4.81 -0.62
CA SER A 187 14.14 -6.22 -0.92
C SER A 187 13.19 -6.78 -1.97
N ALA A 188 11.88 -6.53 -1.89
CA ALA A 188 10.93 -6.94 -2.92
C ALA A 188 11.22 -6.26 -4.27
N GLY A 189 11.62 -4.99 -4.28
CA GLY A 189 12.06 -4.29 -5.49
C GLY A 189 13.31 -4.90 -6.12
N MET A 190 14.33 -5.21 -5.31
CA MET A 190 15.54 -5.91 -5.77
C MET A 190 15.23 -7.31 -6.29
N ALA A 191 14.35 -8.04 -5.60
CA ALA A 191 13.97 -9.40 -5.96
C ALA A 191 13.23 -9.45 -7.30
N LEU A 192 12.28 -8.52 -7.53
CA LEU A 192 11.63 -8.37 -8.84
C LEU A 192 12.61 -7.97 -9.95
N ALA A 193 13.59 -7.11 -9.65
CA ALA A 193 14.59 -6.73 -10.64
C ALA A 193 15.51 -7.91 -11.02
N ALA A 194 15.82 -8.79 -10.07
CA ALA A 194 16.67 -9.95 -10.27
C ALA A 194 16.12 -10.96 -11.30
N THR A 195 14.81 -10.91 -11.58
CA THR A 195 14.18 -11.76 -12.59
C THR A 195 14.43 -11.25 -14.01
N THR A 196 14.90 -10.01 -14.14
CA THR A 196 15.21 -9.36 -15.43
C THR A 196 16.70 -9.15 -15.65
N ASP A 197 17.48 -9.05 -14.56
CA ASP A 197 18.92 -8.81 -14.60
C ASP A 197 19.63 -9.64 -13.51
N GLY A 198 20.81 -10.19 -13.83
CA GLY A 198 21.64 -10.96 -12.90
C GLY A 198 22.47 -10.13 -11.91
N GLY A 199 22.30 -8.81 -11.87
CA GLY A 199 23.07 -7.88 -11.03
C GLY A 199 22.91 -8.02 -9.50
N LEU A 200 22.05 -8.92 -9.02
CA LEU A 200 21.81 -9.10 -7.59
C LEU A 200 23.00 -9.81 -6.90
N THR A 201 23.81 -9.04 -6.17
CA THR A 201 24.93 -9.57 -5.36
C THR A 201 24.75 -9.24 -3.88
N PRO A 202 25.37 -10.00 -2.96
CA PRO A 202 25.34 -9.67 -1.53
C PRO A 202 25.83 -8.25 -1.21
N GLY A 203 26.81 -7.75 -1.98
CA GLY A 203 27.29 -6.37 -1.86
C GLY A 203 26.22 -5.34 -2.20
N VAL A 204 25.51 -5.52 -3.32
CA VAL A 204 24.39 -4.65 -3.73
C VAL A 204 23.28 -4.67 -2.69
N VAL A 205 22.92 -5.85 -2.18
CA VAL A 205 21.89 -5.99 -1.13
C VAL A 205 22.29 -5.24 0.14
N LEU A 206 23.51 -5.47 0.65
CA LEU A 206 24.00 -4.82 1.87
C LEU A 206 24.13 -3.31 1.72
N ALA A 207 24.65 -2.83 0.59
CA ALA A 207 24.79 -1.40 0.33
C ALA A 207 23.43 -0.71 0.17
N THR A 208 22.48 -1.34 -0.52
CA THR A 208 21.13 -0.80 -0.74
C THR A 208 20.33 -0.74 0.56
N LEU A 209 20.31 -1.82 1.33
CA LEU A 209 19.61 -1.86 2.61
C LEU A 209 20.28 -0.95 3.64
N GLY A 210 21.63 -0.95 3.70
CA GLY A 210 22.39 -0.04 4.55
C GLY A 210 22.15 1.42 4.20
N GLY A 211 22.21 1.77 2.91
CA GLY A 211 21.88 3.10 2.41
C GLY A 211 20.45 3.51 2.75
N GLY A 212 19.49 2.59 2.61
CA GLY A 212 18.09 2.79 2.97
C GLY A 212 17.89 3.06 4.47
N VAL A 213 18.49 2.25 5.34
CA VAL A 213 18.46 2.44 6.80
C VAL A 213 19.01 3.80 7.21
N LEU A 214 20.13 4.22 6.63
CA LEU A 214 20.73 5.52 6.90
C LEU A 214 19.88 6.67 6.36
N SER A 215 19.27 6.51 5.18
CA SER A 215 18.34 7.48 4.58
C SER A 215 17.11 7.70 5.47
N ILE A 216 16.47 6.60 5.90
CA ILE A 216 15.34 6.62 6.85
C ILE A 216 15.77 7.28 8.16
N GLY A 217 16.97 6.96 8.65
CA GLY A 217 17.53 7.56 9.86
C GLY A 217 17.73 9.07 9.74
N ALA A 218 18.23 9.55 8.60
CA ALA A 218 18.39 10.97 8.31
C ALA A 218 17.03 11.68 8.26
N SER A 219 16.09 11.16 7.47
CA SER A 219 14.71 11.64 7.37
C SER A 219 13.98 11.69 8.71
N GLY A 220 14.11 10.64 9.53
CA GLY A 220 13.55 10.58 10.88
C GLY A 220 14.15 11.64 11.80
N THR A 221 15.47 11.83 11.73
CA THR A 221 16.18 12.84 12.50
C THR A 221 15.75 14.26 12.11
N PHE A 222 15.68 14.56 10.81
CA PHE A 222 15.21 15.86 10.33
C PHE A 222 13.76 16.10 10.71
N ASN A 223 12.88 15.11 10.58
CA ASN A 223 11.49 15.25 11.01
C ASN A 223 11.37 15.59 12.50
N HIS A 224 12.15 14.96 13.38
CA HIS A 224 12.17 15.32 14.80
C HIS A 224 12.73 16.74 15.06
N VAL A 225 13.69 17.20 14.26
CA VAL A 225 14.19 18.59 14.36
C VAL A 225 13.12 19.58 13.94
N LEU A 226 12.43 19.32 12.82
CA LEU A 226 11.44 20.22 12.23
C LEU A 226 10.14 20.27 13.02
N GLU A 227 9.76 19.20 13.71
CA GLU A 227 8.53 19.11 14.51
C GLU A 227 8.75 19.39 16.01
N ARG A 228 9.95 19.78 16.43
CA ARG A 228 10.34 19.93 17.86
C ARG A 228 9.36 20.76 18.68
N ASP A 229 8.94 21.91 18.17
CA ASP A 229 8.10 22.86 18.93
C ASP A 229 6.66 22.35 19.09
N ILE A 230 6.16 21.60 18.10
CA ILE A 230 4.85 20.93 18.16
C ILE A 230 4.94 19.73 19.09
N ASP A 231 6.01 18.94 19.00
CA ASP A 231 6.22 17.75 19.81
C ASP A 231 6.26 18.07 21.31
N ARG A 232 6.82 19.22 21.70
CA ARG A 232 6.84 19.71 23.10
C ARG A 232 5.46 19.93 23.71
N ARG A 233 4.44 20.14 22.88
CA ARG A 233 3.07 20.48 23.32
C ARG A 233 2.08 19.33 23.13
N MET A 234 2.56 18.14 22.76
CA MET A 234 1.74 16.96 22.58
C MET A 234 2.09 15.92 23.64
N GLU A 235 1.10 15.48 24.43
CA GLU A 235 1.27 14.49 25.52
C GLU A 235 1.98 13.21 25.07
N ARG A 236 1.74 12.77 23.83
CA ARG A 236 2.35 11.56 23.27
C ARG A 236 3.82 11.74 22.85
N THR A 237 4.28 12.96 22.62
CA THR A 237 5.58 13.24 21.99
C THR A 237 6.47 14.21 22.75
N SER A 238 5.99 14.74 23.88
CA SER A 238 6.73 15.60 24.80
C SER A 238 8.00 14.95 25.37
N ASP A 239 8.01 13.61 25.49
CA ASP A 239 9.17 12.84 25.99
C ASP A 239 10.24 12.54 24.91
N ARG A 240 10.07 13.04 23.68
CA ARG A 240 11.03 12.77 22.60
C ARG A 240 12.40 13.40 22.93
N PRO A 241 13.53 12.77 22.53
CA PRO A 241 14.87 13.25 22.92
C PRO A 241 15.24 14.69 22.54
N LEU A 242 14.60 15.23 21.49
CA LEU A 242 14.77 16.63 21.05
C LEU A 242 13.79 17.60 21.73
N ALA A 243 12.63 17.11 22.20
CA ALA A 243 11.68 17.91 22.95
C ALA A 243 12.27 18.28 24.32
N VAL A 244 12.96 17.33 24.96
CA VAL A 244 13.52 17.42 26.32
C VAL A 244 14.98 17.92 26.36
N ASP A 245 15.50 18.41 25.24
CA ASP A 245 16.88 18.94 25.11
C ASP A 245 18.02 17.99 25.50
N LEU A 246 17.76 16.68 25.59
CA LEU A 246 18.78 15.65 25.83
C LEU A 246 19.82 15.61 24.69
N VAL A 247 19.40 15.92 23.46
CA VAL A 247 20.28 16.10 22.30
C VAL A 247 20.10 17.51 21.74
N PRO A 248 21.15 18.36 21.75
CA PRO A 248 21.08 19.70 21.16
C PRO A 248 20.73 19.67 19.67
N VAL A 249 19.85 20.57 19.22
CA VAL A 249 19.38 20.66 17.82
C VAL A 249 20.54 20.68 16.82
N ARG A 250 21.60 21.47 17.09
CA ARG A 250 22.80 21.53 16.23
C ARG A 250 23.45 20.16 16.04
N ARG A 251 23.51 19.34 17.10
CA ARG A 251 24.08 17.98 17.03
C ARG A 251 23.14 17.00 16.33
N ALA A 252 21.82 17.16 16.48
CA ALA A 252 20.86 16.35 15.74
C ALA A 252 20.90 16.65 14.23
N VAL A 253 21.00 17.93 13.84
CA VAL A 253 21.17 18.33 12.43
C VAL A 253 22.48 17.77 11.85
N ALA A 254 23.60 17.92 12.57
CA ALA A 254 24.88 17.36 12.13
C ALA A 254 24.80 15.83 11.99
N PHE A 255 24.16 15.14 12.92
CA PHE A 255 23.94 13.69 12.84
C PHE A 255 23.10 13.30 11.62
N GLY A 256 21.98 13.97 11.38
CA GLY A 256 21.15 13.74 10.19
C GLY A 256 21.91 13.96 8.88
N LEU A 257 22.75 15.00 8.80
CA LEU A 257 23.59 15.26 7.62
C LEU A 257 24.66 14.19 7.41
N VAL A 258 25.28 13.69 8.48
CA VAL A 258 26.24 12.57 8.40
C VAL A 258 25.55 11.29 7.91
N LEU A 259 24.37 10.97 8.45
CA LEU A 259 23.58 9.83 8.00
C LEU A 259 23.19 9.96 6.52
N ALA A 260 22.76 11.16 6.09
CA ALA A 260 22.43 11.43 4.70
C ALA A 260 23.65 11.26 3.78
N ALA A 261 24.80 11.82 4.14
CA ALA A 261 26.03 11.70 3.35
C ALA A 261 26.50 10.22 3.25
N ALA A 262 26.44 9.47 4.35
CA ALA A 262 26.79 8.06 4.36
C ALA A 262 25.80 7.21 3.54
N SER A 263 24.50 7.52 3.60
CA SER A 263 23.47 6.91 2.76
C SER A 263 23.75 7.12 1.27
N VAL A 264 24.03 8.37 0.88
CA VAL A 264 24.35 8.72 -0.52
C VAL A 264 25.63 8.05 -0.99
N ALA A 265 26.66 7.95 -0.14
CA ALA A 265 27.90 7.25 -0.48
C ALA A 265 27.65 5.75 -0.75
N LEU A 266 26.84 5.08 0.06
CA LEU A 266 26.47 3.68 -0.16
C LEU A 266 25.66 3.49 -1.45
N PHE A 267 24.67 4.36 -1.69
CA PHE A 267 23.89 4.29 -2.92
C PHE A 267 24.75 4.59 -4.16
N ALA A 268 25.65 5.57 -4.09
CA ALA A 268 26.55 5.91 -5.20
C ALA A 268 27.54 4.79 -5.52
N TRP A 269 27.92 3.99 -4.51
CA TRP A 269 28.70 2.77 -4.72
C TRP A 269 27.92 1.70 -5.50
N VAL A 270 26.59 1.62 -5.29
CA VAL A 270 25.71 0.75 -6.08
C VAL A 270 25.55 1.30 -7.50
N ASN A 271 24.96 2.49 -7.64
CA ASN A 271 24.94 3.28 -8.86
C ASN A 271 24.44 4.72 -8.63
N VAL A 272 24.68 5.60 -9.60
CA VAL A 272 24.32 7.03 -9.52
C VAL A 272 22.81 7.24 -9.40
N LEU A 273 22.00 6.44 -10.10
CA LEU A 273 20.54 6.61 -10.10
C LEU A 273 19.93 6.28 -8.72
N ALA A 274 20.41 5.22 -8.06
CA ALA A 274 20.05 4.89 -6.67
C ALA A 274 20.42 6.03 -5.72
N ALA A 275 21.58 6.68 -5.91
CA ALA A 275 22.00 7.82 -5.09
C ALA A 275 21.07 9.03 -5.26
N VAL A 276 20.70 9.35 -6.51
CA VAL A 276 19.75 10.42 -6.82
C VAL A 276 18.38 10.14 -6.20
N LEU A 277 17.87 8.92 -6.32
CA LEU A 277 16.61 8.51 -5.69
C LEU A 277 16.69 8.54 -4.16
N GLY A 278 17.84 8.17 -3.58
CA GLY A 278 18.10 8.26 -2.15
C GLY A 278 18.05 9.70 -1.63
N VAL A 279 18.71 10.64 -2.33
CA VAL A 279 18.61 12.08 -2.02
C VAL A 279 17.17 12.58 -2.17
N ALA A 280 16.51 12.21 -3.27
CA ALA A 280 15.13 12.58 -3.53
C ALA A 280 14.20 12.08 -2.41
N ALA A 281 14.39 10.87 -1.89
CA ALA A 281 13.63 10.35 -0.76
C ALA A 281 13.82 11.18 0.52
N ILE A 282 15.06 11.54 0.85
CA ILE A 282 15.36 12.35 2.03
C ILE A 282 14.71 13.73 1.92
N VAL A 283 14.88 14.40 0.78
CA VAL A 283 14.32 15.74 0.52
C VAL A 283 12.80 15.69 0.48
N PHE A 284 12.22 14.70 -0.20
CA PHE A 284 10.78 14.57 -0.31
C PHE A 284 10.14 14.36 1.08
N TYR A 285 10.67 13.46 1.92
CA TYR A 285 10.11 13.26 3.25
C TYR A 285 10.30 14.47 4.17
N SER A 286 11.51 15.04 4.19
CA SER A 286 11.88 16.08 5.17
C SER A 286 11.35 17.46 4.79
N VAL A 287 11.29 17.79 3.50
CA VAL A 287 10.85 19.10 3.02
C VAL A 287 9.43 19.02 2.49
N VAL A 288 9.21 18.22 1.45
CA VAL A 288 7.90 18.18 0.76
C VAL A 288 6.82 17.66 1.71
N TYR A 289 7.02 16.51 2.34
CA TYR A 289 6.02 15.95 3.24
C TYR A 289 5.96 16.71 4.57
N THR A 290 7.06 16.82 5.32
CA THR A 290 7.03 17.34 6.69
C THR A 290 6.70 18.83 6.76
N LEU A 291 7.28 19.68 5.90
CA LEU A 291 7.11 21.14 5.97
C LEU A 291 5.99 21.67 5.08
N ILE A 292 5.81 21.08 3.89
CA ILE A 292 4.88 21.63 2.89
C ILE A 292 3.53 20.94 2.98
N LEU A 293 3.49 19.61 2.94
CA LEU A 293 2.21 18.89 2.81
C LEU A 293 1.50 18.71 4.15
N LYS A 294 2.18 18.13 5.15
CA LYS A 294 1.60 17.73 6.43
C LYS A 294 0.83 18.87 7.12
N PRO A 295 1.34 20.11 7.23
CA PRO A 295 0.60 21.18 7.90
C PRO A 295 -0.43 21.89 7.01
N ASN A 296 -0.33 21.79 5.67
CA ASN A 296 -1.07 22.70 4.78
C ASN A 296 -2.14 22.05 3.89
N THR A 297 -2.23 20.71 3.82
CA THR A 297 -3.21 20.07 2.93
C THR A 297 -3.75 18.74 3.45
N VAL A 298 -5.03 18.49 3.14
CA VAL A 298 -5.70 17.19 3.35
C VAL A 298 -5.09 16.07 2.51
N GLN A 299 -4.46 16.40 1.39
CA GLN A 299 -3.77 15.44 0.52
C GLN A 299 -2.39 15.03 1.05
N ASN A 300 -2.04 15.40 2.28
CA ASN A 300 -0.75 15.08 2.89
C ASN A 300 -0.43 13.59 2.86
N THR A 301 -1.43 12.73 3.05
CA THR A 301 -1.27 11.28 3.12
C THR A 301 -1.12 10.69 1.73
N VAL A 302 -1.90 11.18 0.76
CA VAL A 302 -1.87 10.71 -0.62
C VAL A 302 -0.56 11.07 -1.29
N ILE A 303 -0.23 12.37 -1.32
CA ILE A 303 1.01 12.84 -1.95
C ILE A 303 2.22 12.36 -1.13
N GLY A 304 2.13 12.37 0.20
CA GLY A 304 3.16 11.85 1.09
C GLY A 304 3.47 10.36 0.89
N GLY A 305 2.50 9.57 0.41
CA GLY A 305 2.70 8.15 0.08
C GLY A 305 3.78 7.90 -0.98
N ALA A 306 4.13 8.91 -1.79
CA ALA A 306 5.26 8.80 -2.71
C ALA A 306 6.59 8.53 -1.97
N ALA A 307 6.76 9.07 -0.75
CA ALA A 307 7.94 8.79 0.07
C ALA A 307 8.07 7.29 0.41
N GLY A 308 6.95 6.64 0.71
CA GLY A 308 6.89 5.22 1.04
C GLY A 308 7.10 4.31 -0.17
N ALA A 309 6.82 4.81 -1.39
CA ALA A 309 6.99 4.07 -2.63
C ALA A 309 8.44 4.08 -3.17
N LEU A 310 9.24 5.09 -2.82
CA LEU A 310 10.63 5.24 -3.30
C LEU A 310 11.55 4.04 -3.00
N PRO A 311 11.48 3.37 -1.84
CA PRO A 311 12.26 2.17 -1.58
C PRO A 311 12.06 1.07 -2.62
N ALA A 312 10.86 0.91 -3.21
CA ALA A 312 10.62 -0.06 -4.26
C ALA A 312 11.43 0.26 -5.53
N LEU A 313 11.45 1.55 -5.91
CA LEU A 313 12.23 2.03 -7.05
C LEU A 313 13.74 1.96 -6.80
N ILE A 314 14.18 2.35 -5.60
CA ILE A 314 15.59 2.26 -5.19
C ILE A 314 16.05 0.80 -5.24
N GLY A 315 15.25 -0.14 -4.71
CA GLY A 315 15.54 -1.56 -4.75
C GLY A 315 15.64 -2.09 -6.19
N TRP A 316 14.70 -1.72 -7.06
CA TRP A 316 14.75 -2.12 -8.46
C TRP A 316 16.01 -1.59 -9.16
N VAL A 317 16.24 -0.28 -9.08
CA VAL A 317 17.38 0.41 -9.70
C VAL A 317 18.72 -0.07 -9.16
N ALA A 318 18.78 -0.50 -7.90
CA ALA A 318 20.01 -1.04 -7.32
C ALA A 318 20.54 -2.26 -8.09
N VAL A 319 19.65 -3.04 -8.70
CA VAL A 319 19.99 -4.25 -9.46
C VAL A 319 20.12 -3.96 -10.95
N THR A 320 19.18 -3.21 -11.55
CA THR A 320 19.14 -3.00 -13.00
C THR A 320 19.93 -1.77 -13.48
N GLY A 321 20.18 -0.79 -12.61
CA GLY A 321 20.72 0.52 -12.99
C GLY A 321 19.71 1.46 -13.66
N ASP A 322 18.49 1.02 -13.97
CA ASP A 322 17.47 1.75 -14.72
C ASP A 322 16.07 1.68 -14.09
N ILE A 323 15.22 2.67 -14.35
CA ILE A 323 13.80 2.66 -13.92
C ILE A 323 13.03 1.68 -14.81
N GLY A 324 12.65 0.54 -14.26
CA GLY A 324 11.88 -0.48 -14.96
C GLY A 324 10.42 -0.57 -14.51
N PHE A 325 9.63 -1.26 -15.34
CA PHE A 325 8.19 -1.41 -15.14
C PHE A 325 7.82 -2.13 -13.84
N GLY A 326 8.56 -3.19 -13.45
CA GLY A 326 8.29 -3.92 -12.21
C GLY A 326 8.49 -3.06 -10.95
N GLY A 327 9.55 -2.24 -10.93
CA GLY A 327 9.79 -1.29 -9.85
C GLY A 327 8.68 -0.23 -9.77
N LEU A 328 8.23 0.30 -10.91
CA LEU A 328 7.12 1.26 -10.98
C LEU A 328 5.79 0.66 -10.52
N LEU A 329 5.48 -0.58 -10.91
CA LEU A 329 4.26 -1.26 -10.47
C LEU A 329 4.28 -1.53 -8.96
N LEU A 330 5.39 -2.02 -8.42
CA LEU A 330 5.52 -2.23 -6.97
C LEU A 330 5.38 -0.89 -6.22
N ALA A 331 6.04 0.17 -6.71
CA ALA A 331 5.89 1.52 -6.17
C ALA A 331 4.43 2.01 -6.22
N ALA A 332 3.70 1.74 -7.30
CA ALA A 332 2.28 2.07 -7.42
C ALA A 332 1.41 1.32 -6.39
N VAL A 333 1.70 0.04 -6.11
CA VAL A 333 1.03 -0.72 -5.05
C VAL A 333 1.23 -0.04 -3.70
N ILE A 334 2.48 0.31 -3.34
CA ILE A 334 2.78 0.98 -2.06
C ILE A 334 2.12 2.36 -1.98
N PHE A 335 2.18 3.12 -3.07
CA PHE A 335 1.59 4.45 -3.15
C PHE A 335 0.08 4.41 -2.91
N LEU A 336 -0.64 3.52 -3.60
CA LEU A 336 -2.10 3.37 -3.46
C LEU A 336 -2.49 2.73 -2.12
N TRP A 337 -1.63 1.89 -1.56
CA TRP A 337 -1.83 1.30 -0.24
C TRP A 337 -1.73 2.34 0.88
N THR A 338 -0.87 3.35 0.73
CA THR A 338 -0.57 4.28 1.82
C THR A 338 -1.81 4.98 2.38
N PRO A 339 -2.73 5.55 1.57
CA PRO A 339 -3.96 6.14 2.11
C PRO A 339 -4.92 5.10 2.68
N ALA A 340 -5.05 3.92 2.03
CA ALA A 340 -5.86 2.82 2.56
C ALA A 340 -5.37 2.37 3.94
N HIS A 341 -4.08 2.48 4.20
CA HIS A 341 -3.46 2.15 5.47
C HIS A 341 -3.61 3.28 6.50
N PHE A 342 -3.09 4.46 6.17
CA PHE A 342 -2.89 5.55 7.12
C PHE A 342 -4.20 6.23 7.53
N TYR A 343 -5.24 6.23 6.69
CA TYR A 343 -6.54 6.77 7.07
C TYR A 343 -7.17 6.04 8.26
N ASN A 344 -6.90 4.75 8.44
CA ASN A 344 -7.33 4.04 9.65
C ASN A 344 -6.64 4.58 10.91
N LEU A 345 -5.35 4.91 10.81
CA LEU A 345 -4.61 5.53 11.92
C LEU A 345 -5.09 6.95 12.17
N ALA A 346 -5.38 7.71 11.11
CA ALA A 346 -5.91 9.07 11.21
C ALA A 346 -7.28 9.09 11.87
N LEU A 347 -8.13 8.08 11.65
CA LEU A 347 -9.40 7.91 12.36
C LEU A 347 -9.19 7.64 13.85
N ALA A 348 -8.28 6.70 14.19
CA ALA A 348 -7.99 6.35 15.57
C ALA A 348 -7.46 7.54 16.40
N TYR A 349 -6.66 8.42 15.79
CA TYR A 349 -6.01 9.55 16.45
C TYR A 349 -6.53 10.91 15.93
N LYS A 350 -7.79 10.98 15.50
CA LYS A 350 -8.38 12.18 14.89
C LYS A 350 -8.23 13.42 15.78
N ASP A 351 -8.59 13.31 17.06
CA ASP A 351 -8.57 14.43 17.98
C ASP A 351 -7.15 14.93 18.26
N ASP A 352 -6.17 14.04 18.32
CA ASP A 352 -4.76 14.41 18.47
C ASP A 352 -4.25 15.20 17.27
N TYR A 353 -4.66 14.81 16.05
CA TYR A 353 -4.32 15.55 14.84
C TYR A 353 -5.01 16.91 14.79
N ALA A 354 -6.28 16.98 15.20
CA ALA A 354 -7.02 18.23 15.27
C ALA A 354 -6.38 19.23 16.24
N ARG A 355 -6.03 18.79 17.47
CA ARG A 355 -5.31 19.62 18.45
C ARG A 355 -3.96 20.10 17.94
N GLY A 356 -3.25 19.25 17.20
CA GLY A 356 -1.99 19.60 16.54
C GLY A 356 -2.11 20.54 15.34
N GLY A 357 -3.33 20.93 14.94
CA GLY A 357 -3.57 21.74 13.75
C GLY A 357 -3.25 21.02 12.43
N PHE A 358 -3.19 19.68 12.44
CA PHE A 358 -2.90 18.91 11.24
C PHE A 358 -4.18 18.62 10.45
N PRO A 359 -4.29 19.07 9.19
CA PRO A 359 -5.49 18.89 8.37
C PRO A 359 -5.61 17.45 7.83
N MET A 360 -5.75 16.46 8.71
CA MET A 360 -5.95 15.07 8.29
C MET A 360 -7.34 14.88 7.68
N MET A 361 -7.48 13.89 6.80
CA MET A 361 -8.76 13.57 6.13
C MET A 361 -9.96 13.49 7.08
N PRO A 362 -9.91 12.78 8.24
CA PRO A 362 -11.05 12.72 9.15
C PRO A 362 -11.31 14.00 9.94
N VAL A 363 -10.31 14.90 10.03
CA VAL A 363 -10.48 16.20 10.68
C VAL A 363 -11.21 17.17 9.75
N VAL A 364 -10.80 17.24 8.49
CA VAL A 364 -11.28 18.25 7.53
C VAL A 364 -12.48 17.78 6.71
N ARG A 365 -12.57 16.48 6.37
CA ARG A 365 -13.61 15.93 5.49
C ARG A 365 -14.57 14.97 6.20
N GLY A 366 -14.39 14.79 7.49
CA GLY A 366 -15.20 13.88 8.29
C GLY A 366 -14.77 12.41 8.22
N GLU A 367 -15.22 11.65 9.20
CA GLU A 367 -14.92 10.23 9.37
C GLU A 367 -15.60 9.37 8.31
N THR A 368 -16.84 9.69 7.95
CA THR A 368 -17.62 9.01 6.89
C THR A 368 -16.89 9.06 5.57
N THR A 369 -16.45 10.25 5.15
CA THR A 369 -15.67 10.41 3.92
C THR A 369 -14.34 9.64 4.00
N THR A 370 -13.70 9.63 5.17
CA THR A 370 -12.41 8.96 5.38
C THR A 370 -12.52 7.44 5.28
N ARG A 371 -13.55 6.83 5.89
CA ARG A 371 -13.84 5.39 5.79
C ARG A 371 -14.14 4.99 4.34
N LYS A 372 -14.91 5.80 3.62
CA LYS A 372 -15.17 5.61 2.18
C LYS A 372 -13.88 5.66 1.35
N HIS A 373 -13.03 6.67 1.55
CA HIS A 373 -11.76 6.77 0.82
C HIS A 373 -10.80 5.64 1.16
N THR A 374 -10.81 5.15 2.40
CA THR A 374 -10.05 3.96 2.82
C THR A 374 -10.41 2.77 1.92
N LEU A 375 -11.70 2.54 1.65
CA LEU A 375 -12.15 1.47 0.77
C LEU A 375 -11.81 1.71 -0.71
N TRP A 376 -11.89 2.95 -1.20
CA TRP A 376 -11.46 3.28 -2.56
C TRP A 376 -9.98 3.01 -2.80
N TYR A 377 -9.12 3.44 -1.88
CA TYR A 377 -7.69 3.19 -1.96
C TYR A 377 -7.34 1.72 -1.74
N LEU A 378 -8.09 0.98 -0.91
CA LEU A 378 -7.98 -0.47 -0.82
C LEU A 378 -8.28 -1.12 -2.18
N GLY A 379 -9.38 -0.76 -2.84
CA GLY A 379 -9.68 -1.25 -4.18
C GLY A 379 -8.61 -0.91 -5.20
N ALA A 380 -8.11 0.34 -5.20
CA ALA A 380 -7.03 0.77 -6.08
C ALA A 380 -5.72 -0.02 -5.82
N THR A 381 -5.42 -0.30 -4.55
CA THR A 381 -4.28 -1.13 -4.14
C THR A 381 -4.42 -2.54 -4.69
N LEU A 382 -5.61 -3.15 -4.58
CA LEU A 382 -5.87 -4.47 -5.12
C LEU A 382 -5.77 -4.49 -6.64
N ILE A 383 -6.26 -3.46 -7.35
CA ILE A 383 -6.08 -3.34 -8.81
C ILE A 383 -4.59 -3.28 -9.17
N ALA A 384 -3.81 -2.44 -8.49
CA ALA A 384 -2.36 -2.34 -8.74
C ALA A 384 -1.64 -3.65 -8.41
N ALA A 385 -2.01 -4.33 -7.33
CA ALA A 385 -1.47 -5.65 -6.98
C ALA A 385 -1.89 -6.72 -8.01
N GLY A 386 -3.08 -6.60 -8.59
CA GLY A 386 -3.53 -7.45 -9.69
C GLY A 386 -2.78 -7.20 -10.99
N ALA A 387 -2.45 -5.94 -11.29
CA ALA A 387 -1.58 -5.59 -12.41
C ALA A 387 -0.15 -6.10 -12.20
N LEU A 388 0.37 -6.02 -10.98
CA LEU A 388 1.68 -6.58 -10.62
C LEU A 388 1.71 -8.10 -10.81
N ALA A 389 0.60 -8.81 -10.53
CA ALA A 389 0.46 -10.25 -10.76
C ALA A 389 0.64 -10.69 -12.22
N ALA A 390 0.61 -9.76 -13.18
CA ALA A 390 0.86 -10.04 -14.59
C ALA A 390 2.36 -10.16 -14.91
N MET A 391 3.26 -10.00 -13.94
CA MET A 391 4.67 -10.31 -14.09
C MET A 391 4.89 -11.84 -14.06
N GLU A 392 5.63 -12.37 -15.03
CA GLU A 392 5.95 -13.81 -15.15
C GLU A 392 6.55 -14.42 -13.89
N ALA A 393 7.31 -13.63 -13.13
CA ALA A 393 7.97 -14.07 -11.91
C ALA A 393 7.06 -14.18 -10.68
N LEU A 394 5.77 -13.84 -10.78
CA LEU A 394 4.83 -13.92 -9.67
C LEU A 394 3.84 -15.07 -9.87
N GLY A 395 3.84 -15.98 -8.92
CA GLY A 395 3.16 -17.26 -9.01
C GLY A 395 1.95 -17.39 -8.09
N LEU A 396 1.64 -18.65 -7.76
CA LEU A 396 0.49 -19.00 -6.95
C LEU A 396 0.61 -18.47 -5.51
N VAL A 397 1.83 -18.38 -4.95
CA VAL A 397 2.03 -17.89 -3.58
C VAL A 397 1.64 -16.41 -3.50
N TYR A 398 2.10 -15.58 -4.43
CA TYR A 398 1.67 -14.19 -4.56
C TYR A 398 0.16 -14.08 -4.74
N ALA A 399 -0.42 -14.84 -5.67
CA ALA A 399 -1.85 -14.78 -5.96
C ALA A 399 -2.70 -15.13 -4.73
N LEU A 400 -2.42 -16.26 -4.06
CA LEU A 400 -3.15 -16.70 -2.87
C LEU A 400 -2.98 -15.73 -1.71
N THR A 401 -1.75 -15.27 -1.46
CA THR A 401 -1.45 -14.31 -0.39
C THR A 401 -2.23 -13.01 -0.60
N SER A 402 -2.24 -12.50 -1.84
CA SER A 402 -2.95 -11.27 -2.17
C SER A 402 -4.47 -11.40 -1.98
N VAL A 403 -5.10 -12.50 -2.43
CA VAL A 403 -6.54 -12.71 -2.21
C VAL A 403 -6.86 -12.86 -0.73
N VAL A 404 -6.13 -13.71 -0.01
CA VAL A 404 -6.45 -14.06 1.39
C VAL A 404 -6.28 -12.85 2.29
N PHE A 405 -5.11 -12.21 2.27
CA PHE A 405 -4.87 -11.06 3.13
C PHE A 405 -5.62 -9.80 2.64
N GLY A 406 -5.87 -9.68 1.33
CA GLY A 406 -6.74 -8.64 0.78
C GLY A 406 -8.19 -8.79 1.27
N ALA A 407 -8.71 -10.03 1.38
CA ALA A 407 -10.02 -10.31 1.94
C ALA A 407 -10.09 -9.99 3.44
N VAL A 408 -9.05 -10.35 4.20
CA VAL A 408 -8.94 -10.03 5.64
C VAL A 408 -8.91 -8.51 5.84
N PHE A 409 -8.12 -7.78 5.04
CA PHE A 409 -8.07 -6.33 5.12
C PHE A 409 -9.42 -5.71 4.76
N LEU A 410 -10.06 -6.16 3.68
CA LEU A 410 -11.42 -5.73 3.32
C LEU A 410 -12.43 -6.00 4.44
N TYR A 411 -12.38 -7.18 5.07
CA TYR A 411 -13.25 -7.53 6.18
C TYR A 411 -13.14 -6.51 7.32
N PHE A 412 -11.93 -6.15 7.74
CA PHE A 412 -11.75 -5.16 8.81
C PHE A 412 -12.14 -3.75 8.39
N VAL A 413 -11.95 -3.36 7.13
CA VAL A 413 -12.44 -2.07 6.62
C VAL A 413 -13.97 -2.04 6.62
N VAL A 414 -14.64 -3.13 6.24
CA VAL A 414 -16.11 -3.23 6.32
C VAL A 414 -16.57 -3.16 7.79
N ARG A 415 -15.93 -3.89 8.69
CA ARG A 415 -16.22 -3.82 10.13
C ARG A 415 -16.02 -2.42 10.70
N LEU A 416 -15.01 -1.68 10.24
CA LEU A 416 -14.77 -0.29 10.64
C LEU A 416 -15.94 0.64 10.26
N HIS A 417 -16.61 0.42 9.13
CA HIS A 417 -17.79 1.22 8.76
C HIS A 417 -18.96 1.04 9.74
N TYR A 418 -19.17 -0.18 10.24
CA TYR A 418 -20.26 -0.46 11.20
C TYR A 418 -19.90 -0.17 12.65
N GLU A 419 -18.67 -0.48 13.09
CA GLU A 419 -18.30 -0.37 14.50
C GLU A 419 -17.88 1.04 14.90
N GLN A 420 -17.20 1.78 14.02
CA GLN A 420 -16.86 3.20 14.22
C GLN A 420 -16.11 3.50 15.54
N THR A 421 -15.29 2.56 16.01
CA THR A 421 -14.47 2.74 17.22
C THR A 421 -12.99 2.84 16.89
N GLU A 422 -12.23 3.45 17.80
CA GLU A 422 -10.76 3.47 17.75
C GLU A 422 -10.18 2.04 17.59
N SER A 423 -10.71 1.08 18.34
CA SER A 423 -10.29 -0.33 18.24
C SER A 423 -10.53 -0.90 16.85
N ALA A 424 -11.69 -0.64 16.24
CA ALA A 424 -11.96 -1.10 14.88
C ALA A 424 -10.99 -0.47 13.86
N ALA A 425 -10.67 0.82 14.03
CA ALA A 425 -9.72 1.52 13.19
C ALA A 425 -8.31 0.92 13.30
N LEU A 426 -7.85 0.63 14.53
CA LEU A 426 -6.57 -0.04 14.77
C LEU A 426 -6.53 -1.47 14.22
N ARG A 427 -7.63 -2.24 14.29
CA ARG A 427 -7.68 -3.57 13.65
C ARG A 427 -7.56 -3.49 12.14
N ALA A 428 -8.23 -2.53 11.48
CA ALA A 428 -8.06 -2.29 10.05
C ALA A 428 -6.63 -1.86 9.70
N PHE A 429 -6.01 -1.00 10.52
CA PHE A 429 -4.60 -0.60 10.39
C PHE A 429 -3.63 -1.79 10.48
N HIS A 430 -3.82 -2.69 11.44
CA HIS A 430 -2.98 -3.89 11.59
C HIS A 430 -3.21 -4.90 10.47
N ALA A 431 -4.47 -5.10 10.03
CA ALA A 431 -4.77 -5.94 8.88
C ALA A 431 -4.12 -5.43 7.59
N SER A 432 -4.08 -4.10 7.41
CA SER A 432 -3.38 -3.44 6.32
C SER A 432 -1.87 -3.69 6.32
N ASN A 433 -1.23 -3.65 7.50
CA ASN A 433 0.19 -4.00 7.67
C ASN A 433 0.45 -5.48 7.37
N ALA A 434 -0.43 -6.36 7.84
CA ALA A 434 -0.34 -7.79 7.55
C ALA A 434 -0.40 -8.03 6.05
N TYR A 435 -1.40 -7.47 5.35
CA TYR A 435 -1.52 -7.54 3.90
C TYR A 435 -0.24 -7.12 3.19
N LEU A 436 0.28 -5.92 3.48
CA LEU A 436 1.47 -5.45 2.78
C LEU A 436 2.70 -6.31 3.10
N GLY A 437 2.95 -6.61 4.37
CA GLY A 437 4.10 -7.41 4.78
C GLY A 437 4.10 -8.79 4.14
N THR A 438 2.95 -9.48 4.11
CA THR A 438 2.85 -10.81 3.49
C THR A 438 2.92 -10.73 1.97
N LEU A 439 2.34 -9.70 1.35
CA LEU A 439 2.42 -9.50 -0.11
C LEU A 439 3.88 -9.31 -0.55
N LEU A 440 4.65 -8.48 0.14
CA LEU A 440 6.06 -8.25 -0.15
C LEU A 440 6.90 -9.52 0.09
N LEU A 441 6.62 -10.27 1.14
CA LEU A 441 7.28 -11.55 1.38
C LEU A 441 6.97 -12.55 0.26
N ALA A 442 5.72 -12.61 -0.20
CA ALA A 442 5.33 -13.48 -1.31
C ALA A 442 6.04 -13.09 -2.60
N VAL A 443 6.21 -11.78 -2.88
CA VAL A 443 7.04 -11.31 -4.00
C VAL A 443 8.47 -11.83 -3.89
N VAL A 444 9.12 -11.70 -2.73
CA VAL A 444 10.50 -12.17 -2.52
C VAL A 444 10.59 -13.70 -2.67
N VAL A 445 9.61 -14.45 -2.16
CA VAL A 445 9.59 -15.91 -2.24
C VAL A 445 9.38 -16.38 -3.68
N ASP A 446 8.39 -15.85 -4.40
CA ASP A 446 8.10 -16.26 -5.77
C ASP A 446 9.23 -15.91 -6.73
N THR A 447 9.99 -14.83 -6.48
CA THR A 447 11.05 -14.37 -7.38
C THR A 447 12.42 -15.01 -7.12
N LEU A 448 12.70 -15.43 -5.88
CA LEU A 448 14.03 -15.94 -5.50
C LEU A 448 14.06 -17.42 -5.14
N ALA A 449 12.93 -18.00 -4.72
CA ALA A 449 12.89 -19.38 -4.21
C ALA A 449 12.15 -20.35 -5.13
N LEU A 450 11.34 -19.85 -6.06
CA LEU A 450 10.55 -20.60 -7.04
C LEU A 450 10.93 -20.12 -8.44
#